data_AF-A0A7M7LS82-F1
#
_entry.id   AF-A0A7M7LS82-F1
#
_cell.length_a   1.000
_cell.length_b   1.000
_cell.length_c   1.000
_cell.angle_alpha   90.00
_cell.angle_beta   90.00
_cell.angle_gamma   90.00
#
_symmetry.space_group_name_H-M   'P 1'
#
loop_
_entity.id
_entity.type
_entity.pdbx_description
1 polymer ?
#
loop_
_entity_poly.entity_id
_entity_poly.type
_entity_poly.pdbx_seq_one_letter_code
_entity_poly.pdbx_strand_id
1 'polypeptide(L)'
;MSDTWNKLEEVPSELENLPQLMSLNLSLNLLSHLPSQISNVKLCLIDLSNNRFESFPDVCYSELVHLAELKLNDNIIKEIPSNICVLPSLKQLDLGNNQISVVPGELADCIKLKDLNLKGNKLADKRLSKLVDQCRMKQVLDYVRQHCVKVGNLSSSTNAKSKKGKKNRKSSDNENINALIEKSAHKLHILKVSDSYPVIKVTEDVKKVRAHILGCIVKNLVFTDETFKRFIQLQTKLHEGICEKRNAATLATHDFDLIVSGDLTYTAKSPNEIKIKPLMRSKIYTGAELFQQLQTEADNLRKEKKRNVYSGIHKYLYLLEGKSVYPCLLDANDQVISFPPITNSDITKMSSSTKTMFVEVTSALNTQTCKKVLDEFLRELVVQGLGCEASTTENKFHELHVEQIKIVDLEGNMKSVYPSRTDAVYEDQDIVVVRD
;
A
#
# COMPACT_ATOMS: atom_id res chain seq x y z
N MET A 1 9.05 -53.66 9.99
CA MET A 1 9.48 -52.33 10.48
C MET A 1 8.23 -51.68 11.03
N SER A 2 8.24 -51.37 12.31
CA SER A 2 7.07 -51.03 13.12
C SER A 2 6.48 -49.67 12.73
N ASP A 3 5.25 -49.73 12.23
CA ASP A 3 4.30 -48.64 12.07
C ASP A 3 4.08 -47.86 13.37
N THR A 4 4.80 -46.74 13.55
CA THR A 4 4.56 -45.78 14.63
C THR A 4 3.84 -44.55 14.09
N TRP A 5 2.62 -44.71 13.61
CA TRP A 5 1.69 -43.61 13.35
C TRP A 5 0.80 -43.39 14.56
N ASN A 6 0.53 -42.13 14.87
CA ASN A 6 -0.43 -41.79 15.89
C ASN A 6 -1.84 -42.04 15.33
N LYS A 7 -2.77 -42.54 16.16
CA LYS A 7 -4.15 -42.85 15.73
C LYS A 7 -5.13 -41.79 16.23
N LEU A 8 -4.71 -40.52 16.24
CA LEU A 8 -5.56 -39.45 16.75
C LEU A 8 -6.72 -39.23 15.77
N GLU A 9 -7.94 -39.40 16.26
CA GLU A 9 -9.17 -39.13 15.49
C GLU A 9 -9.65 -37.69 15.67
N GLU A 10 -9.32 -37.07 16.81
CA GLU A 10 -9.67 -35.70 17.16
C GLU A 10 -8.51 -35.01 17.86
N VAL A 11 -8.50 -33.68 17.79
CA VAL A 11 -7.56 -32.81 18.49
C VAL A 11 -8.32 -32.10 19.61
N PRO A 12 -7.81 -32.06 20.84
CA PRO A 12 -8.46 -31.34 21.94
C PRO A 12 -8.60 -29.85 21.64
N SER A 13 -9.75 -29.27 21.99
CA SER A 13 -10.04 -27.83 21.87
C SER A 13 -9.03 -26.95 22.61
N GLU A 14 -8.35 -27.50 23.61
CA GLU A 14 -7.32 -26.86 24.41
C GLU A 14 -6.08 -26.46 23.60
N LEU A 15 -5.93 -26.94 22.36
CA LEU A 15 -4.91 -26.47 21.43
C LEU A 15 -5.02 -24.95 21.15
N GLU A 16 -6.22 -24.38 21.28
CA GLU A 16 -6.49 -22.94 21.19
C GLU A 16 -5.80 -22.12 22.29
N ASN A 17 -5.44 -22.74 23.42
CA ASN A 17 -4.82 -22.07 24.55
C ASN A 17 -3.28 -21.96 24.44
N LEU A 18 -2.72 -22.15 23.25
CA LEU A 18 -1.27 -22.11 23.01
C LEU A 18 -0.87 -20.87 22.17
N PRO A 19 -0.90 -19.66 22.76
CA PRO A 19 -0.74 -18.39 22.01
C PRO A 19 0.67 -18.18 21.42
N GLN A 20 1.64 -19.02 21.82
CA GLN A 20 3.02 -18.99 21.32
C GLN A 20 3.33 -20.11 20.32
N LEU A 21 2.35 -20.93 19.95
CA LEU A 21 2.58 -22.05 19.04
C LEU A 21 2.94 -21.53 17.64
N MET A 22 4.12 -21.91 17.15
CA MET A 22 4.63 -21.51 15.83
C MET A 22 4.57 -22.63 14.80
N SER A 23 4.61 -23.88 15.23
CA SER A 23 4.59 -25.05 14.35
C SER A 23 3.67 -26.11 14.94
N LEU A 24 2.74 -26.59 14.12
CA LEU A 24 1.80 -27.64 14.47
C LEU A 24 1.95 -28.78 13.46
N ASN A 25 2.45 -29.93 13.93
CA ASN A 25 2.53 -31.13 13.13
C ASN A 25 1.57 -32.19 13.69
N LEU A 26 0.55 -32.50 12.90
CA LEU A 26 -0.47 -33.51 13.16
C LEU A 26 -0.54 -34.52 12.01
N SER A 27 0.55 -34.65 11.24
CA SER A 27 0.63 -35.60 10.13
C SER A 27 0.53 -37.05 10.60
N LEU A 28 0.15 -37.96 9.69
CA LEU A 28 0.07 -39.41 9.95
C LEU A 28 -0.87 -39.73 11.11
N ASN A 29 -2.08 -39.19 11.04
CA ASN A 29 -3.17 -39.43 11.99
C ASN A 29 -4.46 -39.81 11.26
N LEU A 30 -5.56 -39.84 12.00
CA LEU A 30 -6.87 -40.24 11.52
C LEU A 30 -7.88 -39.07 11.53
N LEU A 31 -7.36 -37.83 11.58
CA LEU A 31 -8.14 -36.60 11.74
C LEU A 31 -9.02 -36.33 10.53
N SER A 32 -10.26 -35.89 10.79
CA SER A 32 -11.21 -35.49 9.75
C SER A 32 -11.55 -34.01 9.79
N HIS A 33 -11.30 -33.35 10.93
CA HIS A 33 -11.55 -31.95 11.19
C HIS A 33 -10.54 -31.41 12.21
N LEU A 34 -10.45 -30.09 12.29
CA LEU A 34 -9.79 -29.37 13.38
C LEU A 34 -10.86 -28.64 14.22
N PRO A 35 -10.62 -28.38 15.51
CA PRO A 35 -11.46 -27.46 16.27
C PRO A 35 -11.51 -26.11 15.55
N SER A 36 -12.69 -25.48 15.56
CA SER A 36 -12.93 -24.22 14.85
C SER A 36 -12.00 -23.14 15.36
N GLN A 37 -11.32 -22.46 14.44
CA GLN A 37 -10.53 -21.25 14.72
C GLN A 37 -9.46 -21.46 15.80
N ILE A 38 -8.37 -22.14 15.45
CA ILE A 38 -7.19 -22.20 16.31
C ILE A 38 -6.72 -20.75 16.59
N SER A 39 -6.94 -20.26 17.81
CA SER A 39 -6.59 -18.88 18.24
C SER A 39 -5.06 -18.60 18.28
N ASN A 40 -4.26 -19.47 17.65
CA ASN A 40 -2.81 -19.44 17.65
C ASN A 40 -2.31 -18.60 16.46
N VAL A 41 -2.45 -17.28 16.62
CA VAL A 41 -2.09 -16.27 15.61
C VAL A 41 -0.60 -16.27 15.19
N LYS A 42 0.25 -17.00 15.92
CA LYS A 42 1.70 -17.13 15.66
C LYS A 42 2.10 -18.34 14.82
N LEU A 43 1.15 -19.17 14.39
CA LEU A 43 1.45 -20.34 13.59
C LEU A 43 2.08 -19.94 12.25
N CYS A 44 3.25 -20.50 11.98
CA CYS A 44 4.02 -20.35 10.75
C CYS A 44 3.91 -21.59 9.86
N LEU A 45 3.74 -22.77 10.46
CA LEU A 45 3.68 -24.05 9.77
C LEU A 45 2.56 -24.92 10.35
N ILE A 46 1.71 -25.43 9.48
CA ILE A 46 0.70 -26.45 9.81
C ILE A 46 0.90 -27.65 8.88
N ASP A 47 1.18 -28.81 9.47
CA ASP A 47 1.28 -30.08 8.75
C ASP A 47 0.15 -31.01 9.18
N LEU A 48 -0.80 -31.22 8.27
CA LEU A 48 -1.97 -32.08 8.40
C LEU A 48 -1.93 -33.20 7.34
N SER A 49 -0.75 -33.47 6.77
CA SER A 49 -0.60 -34.49 5.74
C SER A 49 -0.93 -35.90 6.24
N ASN A 50 -1.36 -36.80 5.35
CA ASN A 50 -1.69 -38.19 5.70
C ASN A 50 -2.74 -38.29 6.82
N ASN A 51 -3.90 -37.69 6.57
CA ASN A 51 -5.07 -37.71 7.45
C ASN A 51 -6.33 -38.08 6.64
N ARG A 52 -7.53 -37.83 7.17
CA ARG A 52 -8.83 -38.15 6.56
C ARG A 52 -9.70 -36.91 6.34
N PHE A 53 -9.10 -35.75 6.08
CA PHE A 53 -9.85 -34.52 5.80
C PHE A 53 -10.61 -34.63 4.48
N GLU A 54 -11.95 -34.60 4.54
CA GLU A 54 -12.80 -34.54 3.34
C GLU A 54 -13.04 -33.11 2.84
N SER A 55 -12.95 -32.15 3.74
CA SER A 55 -13.07 -30.71 3.47
C SER A 55 -11.78 -30.01 3.84
N PHE A 56 -11.53 -28.86 3.22
CA PHE A 56 -10.39 -28.02 3.60
C PHE A 56 -10.54 -27.61 5.08
N PRO A 57 -9.49 -27.75 5.91
CA PRO A 57 -9.59 -27.42 7.33
C PRO A 57 -9.88 -25.92 7.54
N ASP A 58 -10.55 -25.59 8.63
CA ASP A 58 -10.88 -24.19 8.98
C ASP A 58 -9.62 -23.45 9.48
N VAL A 59 -8.74 -23.12 8.53
CA VAL A 59 -7.46 -22.40 8.73
C VAL A 59 -7.32 -21.19 7.80
N CYS A 60 -8.37 -20.85 7.03
CA CYS A 60 -8.38 -19.73 6.08
C CYS A 60 -9.01 -18.48 6.70
N TYR A 61 -8.42 -17.95 7.77
CA TYR A 61 -8.89 -16.73 8.45
C TYR A 61 -7.74 -15.73 8.67
N SER A 62 -8.10 -14.45 8.79
CA SER A 62 -7.18 -13.31 8.67
C SER A 62 -6.13 -13.21 9.78
N GLU A 63 -6.41 -13.82 10.92
CA GLU A 63 -5.60 -13.77 12.14
C GLU A 63 -4.34 -14.66 12.02
N LEU A 64 -4.30 -15.63 11.09
CA LEU A 64 -3.12 -16.45 10.79
C LEU A 64 -2.10 -15.71 9.90
N VAL A 65 -1.72 -14.50 10.33
CA VAL A 65 -0.87 -13.58 9.58
C VAL A 65 0.54 -14.11 9.32
N HIS A 66 1.00 -15.08 10.11
CA HIS A 66 2.34 -15.67 10.04
C HIS A 66 2.40 -16.99 9.28
N LEU A 67 1.26 -17.59 8.92
CA LEU A 67 1.22 -18.91 8.29
C LEU A 67 1.88 -18.85 6.92
N ALA A 68 3.00 -19.56 6.79
CA ALA A 68 3.83 -19.59 5.60
C ALA A 68 3.79 -20.94 4.89
N GLU A 69 3.57 -22.03 5.63
CA GLU A 69 3.57 -23.39 5.09
C GLU A 69 2.33 -24.15 5.57
N LEU A 70 1.53 -24.62 4.62
CA LEU A 70 0.36 -25.44 4.88
C LEU A 70 0.47 -26.74 4.06
N LYS A 71 0.57 -27.87 4.77
CA LYS A 71 0.67 -29.19 4.15
C LYS A 71 -0.59 -29.99 4.43
N LEU A 72 -1.25 -30.39 3.35
CA LEU A 72 -2.53 -31.10 3.33
C LEU A 72 -2.50 -32.29 2.36
N ASN A 73 -1.31 -32.72 1.92
CA ASN A 73 -1.17 -33.84 1.01
C ASN A 73 -1.66 -35.16 1.62
N ASP A 74 -2.06 -36.09 0.75
CA ASP A 74 -2.54 -37.42 1.14
C ASP A 74 -3.75 -37.34 2.10
N ASN A 75 -4.77 -36.59 1.67
CA ASN A 75 -6.08 -36.45 2.32
C ASN A 75 -7.20 -36.75 1.31
N ILE A 76 -8.45 -36.41 1.65
CA ILE A 76 -9.64 -36.68 0.83
C ILE A 76 -10.32 -35.35 0.44
N ILE A 77 -9.58 -34.25 0.42
CA ILE A 77 -10.12 -32.90 0.23
C ILE A 77 -10.69 -32.77 -1.19
N LYS A 78 -11.95 -32.34 -1.29
CA LYS A 78 -12.68 -32.22 -2.57
C LYS A 78 -12.60 -30.82 -3.20
N GLU A 79 -12.45 -29.80 -2.37
CA GLU A 79 -12.53 -28.40 -2.77
C GLU A 79 -11.51 -27.54 -2.01
N ILE A 80 -10.97 -26.53 -2.69
CA ILE A 80 -10.16 -25.46 -2.08
C ILE A 80 -11.11 -24.28 -1.86
N PRO A 81 -11.13 -23.68 -0.68
CA PRO A 81 -12.07 -22.60 -0.39
C PRO A 81 -11.62 -21.30 -1.07
N SER A 82 -12.57 -20.47 -1.49
CA SER A 82 -12.27 -19.22 -2.22
C SER A 82 -11.55 -18.18 -1.37
N ASN A 83 -11.66 -18.25 -0.04
CA ASN A 83 -10.96 -17.37 0.89
C ASN A 83 -9.52 -17.84 1.23
N ILE A 84 -8.95 -18.82 0.51
CA ILE A 84 -7.54 -19.23 0.67
C ILE A 84 -6.56 -18.06 0.49
N CYS A 85 -6.96 -17.03 -0.29
CA CYS A 85 -6.20 -15.80 -0.52
C CYS A 85 -6.06 -14.90 0.71
N VAL A 86 -6.85 -15.12 1.77
CA VAL A 86 -6.82 -14.34 3.01
C VAL A 86 -5.52 -14.57 3.81
N LEU A 87 -4.77 -15.64 3.52
CA LEU A 87 -3.51 -15.96 4.20
C LEU A 87 -2.35 -15.11 3.65
N PRO A 88 -1.94 -14.02 4.33
CA PRO A 88 -1.10 -12.98 3.74
C PRO A 88 0.38 -13.36 3.65
N SER A 89 0.76 -14.45 4.32
CA SER A 89 2.15 -14.94 4.41
C SER A 89 2.36 -16.30 3.75
N LEU A 90 1.32 -16.92 3.18
CA LEU A 90 1.39 -18.27 2.63
C LEU A 90 2.38 -18.33 1.47
N LYS A 91 3.40 -19.17 1.61
CA LYS A 91 4.48 -19.39 0.63
C LYS A 91 4.43 -20.77 0.03
N GLN A 92 4.02 -21.77 0.81
CA GLN A 92 3.96 -23.16 0.40
C GLN A 92 2.58 -23.74 0.74
N LEU A 93 1.91 -24.30 -0.27
CA LEU A 93 0.65 -25.01 -0.13
C LEU A 93 0.79 -26.39 -0.79
N ASP A 94 0.81 -27.45 0.02
CA ASP A 94 0.83 -28.82 -0.49
C ASP A 94 -0.55 -29.44 -0.39
N LEU A 95 -1.18 -29.71 -1.55
CA LEU A 95 -2.47 -30.36 -1.69
C LEU A 95 -2.36 -31.64 -2.54
N GLY A 96 -1.15 -32.21 -2.64
CA GLY A 96 -0.91 -33.43 -3.42
C GLY A 96 -1.80 -34.60 -2.98
N ASN A 97 -2.15 -35.50 -3.91
CA ASN A 97 -2.91 -36.73 -3.65
C ASN A 97 -4.21 -36.50 -2.85
N ASN A 98 -5.03 -35.55 -3.29
CA ASN A 98 -6.37 -35.28 -2.76
C ASN A 98 -7.44 -35.60 -3.82
N GLN A 99 -8.69 -35.18 -3.60
CA GLN A 99 -9.81 -35.37 -4.54
C GLN A 99 -10.29 -34.05 -5.16
N ILE A 100 -9.40 -33.05 -5.27
CA ILE A 100 -9.74 -31.72 -5.75
C ILE A 100 -10.12 -31.80 -7.23
N SER A 101 -11.31 -31.27 -7.55
CA SER A 101 -11.82 -31.25 -8.92
C SER A 101 -11.73 -29.88 -9.58
N VAL A 102 -11.90 -28.80 -8.79
CA VAL A 102 -11.87 -27.42 -9.25
C VAL A 102 -10.90 -26.63 -8.39
N VAL A 103 -10.09 -25.79 -9.04
CA VAL A 103 -9.19 -24.84 -8.38
C VAL A 103 -9.80 -23.44 -8.49
N PRO A 104 -10.04 -22.73 -7.38
CA PRO A 104 -10.58 -21.38 -7.39
C PRO A 104 -9.57 -20.40 -8.00
N GLY A 105 -10.06 -19.40 -8.74
CA GLY A 105 -9.20 -18.36 -9.31
C GLY A 105 -8.47 -17.53 -8.24
N GLU A 106 -9.07 -17.45 -7.05
CA GLU A 106 -8.54 -16.80 -5.84
C GLU A 106 -7.22 -17.41 -5.36
N LEU A 107 -6.92 -18.67 -5.69
CA LEU A 107 -5.63 -19.27 -5.36
C LEU A 107 -4.44 -18.53 -6.01
N ALA A 108 -4.67 -17.91 -7.18
CA ALA A 108 -3.65 -17.09 -7.85
C ALA A 108 -3.47 -15.68 -7.22
N ASP A 109 -4.35 -15.30 -6.29
CA ASP A 109 -4.31 -14.03 -5.55
C ASP A 109 -3.50 -14.16 -4.25
N CYS A 110 -3.05 -15.38 -3.88
CA CYS A 110 -2.08 -15.59 -2.81
C CYS A 110 -0.69 -15.00 -3.22
N ILE A 111 -0.47 -13.71 -2.98
CA ILE A 111 0.68 -12.94 -3.50
C ILE A 111 2.07 -13.48 -3.15
N LYS A 112 2.20 -14.22 -2.04
CA LYS A 112 3.48 -14.79 -1.58
C LYS A 112 3.62 -16.27 -1.89
N LEU A 113 2.62 -16.91 -2.50
CA LEU A 113 2.63 -18.33 -2.81
C LEU A 113 3.67 -18.60 -3.89
N LYS A 114 4.70 -19.36 -3.52
CA LYS A 114 5.84 -19.72 -4.37
C LYS A 114 5.82 -21.20 -4.73
N ASP A 115 5.27 -22.02 -3.84
CA ASP A 115 5.17 -23.46 -4.01
C ASP A 115 3.72 -23.92 -3.80
N LEU A 116 3.16 -24.56 -4.81
CA LEU A 116 1.81 -25.10 -4.85
C LEU A 116 1.83 -26.50 -5.48
N ASN A 117 1.63 -27.53 -4.67
CA ASN A 117 1.52 -28.90 -5.16
C ASN A 117 0.05 -29.31 -5.29
N LEU A 118 -0.39 -29.60 -6.52
CA LEU A 118 -1.73 -30.11 -6.83
C LEU A 118 -1.69 -31.51 -7.47
N LYS A 119 -0.52 -32.15 -7.52
CA LYS A 119 -0.33 -33.43 -8.21
C LYS A 119 -1.19 -34.52 -7.60
N GLY A 120 -1.69 -35.46 -8.41
CA GLY A 120 -2.50 -36.58 -7.91
C GLY A 120 -3.95 -36.22 -7.54
N ASN A 121 -4.43 -35.04 -7.93
CA ASN A 121 -5.84 -34.65 -7.82
C ASN A 121 -6.65 -34.98 -9.08
N LYS A 122 -7.99 -35.00 -8.96
CA LYS A 122 -8.94 -35.30 -10.04
C LYS A 122 -9.43 -34.03 -10.75
N LEU A 123 -8.50 -33.18 -11.18
CA LEU A 123 -8.81 -31.87 -11.77
C LEU A 123 -9.68 -32.01 -13.03
N ALA A 124 -10.81 -31.32 -13.06
CA ALA A 124 -11.76 -31.35 -14.19
C ALA A 124 -11.18 -30.68 -15.45
N ASP A 125 -10.35 -29.66 -15.28
CA ASP A 125 -9.63 -29.01 -16.37
C ASP A 125 -8.41 -29.86 -16.78
N LYS A 126 -8.53 -30.52 -17.94
CA LYS A 126 -7.48 -31.37 -18.52
C LYS A 126 -6.19 -30.62 -18.85
N ARG A 127 -6.27 -29.32 -19.14
CA ARG A 127 -5.09 -28.48 -19.42
C ARG A 127 -4.37 -28.12 -18.13
N LEU A 128 -5.11 -27.73 -17.10
CA LEU A 128 -4.55 -27.51 -15.76
C LEU A 128 -3.90 -28.78 -15.21
N SER A 129 -4.57 -29.94 -15.34
CA SER A 129 -4.03 -31.25 -14.96
C SER A 129 -2.67 -31.52 -15.62
N LYS A 130 -2.53 -31.31 -16.93
CA LYS A 130 -1.24 -31.48 -17.63
C LYS A 130 -0.16 -30.51 -17.14
N LEU A 131 -0.51 -29.27 -16.82
CA LEU A 131 0.45 -28.28 -16.30
C LEU A 131 0.96 -28.65 -14.91
N VAL A 132 0.07 -29.17 -14.07
CA VAL A 132 0.39 -29.68 -12.73
C VAL A 132 1.32 -30.90 -12.82
N ASP A 133 1.01 -31.88 -13.69
CA ASP A 133 1.85 -33.08 -13.86
C ASP A 133 3.25 -32.79 -14.41
N GLN A 134 3.41 -31.70 -15.17
CA GLN A 134 4.69 -31.23 -15.69
C GLN A 134 5.51 -30.40 -14.67
N CYS A 135 5.02 -30.24 -13.44
CA CYS A 135 5.65 -29.45 -12.37
C CYS A 135 5.96 -27.99 -12.75
N ARG A 136 5.14 -27.37 -13.61
CA ARG A 136 5.37 -26.01 -14.11
C ARG A 136 4.62 -24.96 -13.29
N MET A 137 5.03 -24.79 -12.04
CA MET A 137 4.37 -23.93 -11.04
C MET A 137 3.91 -22.55 -11.55
N LYS A 138 4.83 -21.80 -12.15
CA LYS A 138 4.54 -20.46 -12.66
C LYS A 138 3.43 -20.48 -13.71
N GLN A 139 3.45 -21.48 -14.59
CA GLN A 139 2.43 -21.67 -15.62
C GLN A 139 1.10 -22.13 -15.02
N VAL A 140 1.13 -22.92 -13.94
CA VAL A 140 -0.08 -23.32 -13.19
C VAL A 140 -0.75 -22.09 -12.57
N LEU A 141 -0.01 -21.26 -11.83
CA LEU A 141 -0.55 -20.04 -11.22
C LEU A 141 -1.01 -19.02 -12.26
N ASP A 142 -0.25 -18.83 -13.35
CA ASP A 142 -0.65 -17.95 -14.45
C ASP A 142 -1.91 -18.47 -15.15
N TYR A 143 -2.06 -19.78 -15.31
CA TYR A 143 -3.25 -20.40 -15.89
C TYR A 143 -4.47 -20.25 -14.98
N VAL A 144 -4.31 -20.50 -13.68
CA VAL A 144 -5.37 -20.30 -12.67
C VAL A 144 -5.84 -18.84 -12.68
N ARG A 145 -4.91 -17.88 -12.75
CA ARG A 145 -5.23 -16.44 -12.82
C ARG A 145 -6.09 -16.08 -14.04
N GLN A 146 -5.86 -16.73 -15.18
CA GLN A 146 -6.49 -16.38 -16.46
C GLN A 146 -7.78 -17.18 -16.75
N HIS A 147 -7.90 -18.39 -16.20
CA HIS A 147 -8.91 -19.35 -16.66
C HIS A 147 -9.77 -19.98 -15.55
N CYS A 148 -9.38 -19.88 -14.28
CA CYS A 148 -10.21 -20.37 -13.18
C CYS A 148 -11.26 -19.33 -12.75
N VAL A 149 -12.46 -19.80 -12.43
CA VAL A 149 -13.59 -18.94 -12.04
C VAL A 149 -13.33 -18.35 -10.67
N LYS A 150 -13.42 -17.02 -10.56
CA LYS A 150 -13.52 -16.31 -9.28
C LYS A 150 -14.99 -16.21 -8.90
N VAL A 151 -15.32 -16.32 -7.61
CA VAL A 151 -16.70 -16.35 -7.09
C VAL A 151 -17.51 -15.09 -7.49
N GLY A 152 -16.84 -13.98 -7.84
CA GLY A 152 -17.45 -12.77 -8.41
C GLY A 152 -17.79 -12.80 -9.90
N ASN A 153 -17.33 -13.81 -10.66
CA ASN A 153 -17.46 -13.90 -12.13
C ASN A 153 -18.51 -14.91 -12.62
N LEU A 154 -19.45 -15.33 -11.77
CA LEU A 154 -20.65 -16.08 -12.19
C LEU A 154 -21.68 -15.15 -12.86
N SER A 155 -21.27 -14.44 -13.92
CA SER A 155 -22.18 -13.75 -14.84
C SER A 155 -21.60 -13.55 -16.24
N SER A 156 -21.05 -14.58 -16.88
CA SER A 156 -21.06 -14.67 -18.37
C SER A 156 -20.33 -15.90 -18.88
N SER A 157 -21.10 -16.88 -19.38
CA SER A 157 -20.95 -17.47 -20.72
C SER A 157 -21.65 -18.83 -20.77
N THR A 158 -22.83 -18.87 -21.39
CA THR A 158 -23.21 -19.94 -22.33
C THR A 158 -24.43 -19.45 -23.12
N ASN A 159 -24.20 -19.22 -24.41
CA ASN A 159 -25.25 -19.04 -25.39
C ASN A 159 -26.07 -20.33 -25.51
N ALA A 160 -27.34 -20.29 -25.12
CA ALA A 160 -28.35 -21.19 -25.65
C ALA A 160 -29.71 -20.48 -25.72
N LYS A 161 -30.32 -20.52 -26.91
CA LYS A 161 -31.61 -19.93 -27.26
C LYS A 161 -32.75 -20.50 -26.39
N SER A 162 -33.49 -19.66 -25.67
CA SER A 162 -34.92 -19.93 -25.37
C SER A 162 -35.69 -18.70 -24.87
N LYS A 163 -36.97 -18.69 -25.23
CA LYS A 163 -37.97 -17.62 -25.19
C LYS A 163 -38.33 -17.06 -23.80
N LYS A 164 -38.67 -15.76 -23.80
CA LYS A 164 -39.69 -15.02 -23.00
C LYS A 164 -40.24 -15.70 -21.73
N GLY A 165 -40.01 -15.04 -20.58
CA GLY A 165 -40.79 -15.20 -19.35
C GLY A 165 -40.36 -14.20 -18.28
N LYS A 166 -41.20 -13.19 -18.06
CA LYS A 166 -41.02 -12.06 -17.12
C LYS A 166 -41.40 -12.48 -15.70
N LYS A 167 -40.53 -12.34 -14.69
CA LYS A 167 -40.92 -11.96 -13.31
C LYS A 167 -39.75 -11.58 -12.42
N ASN A 168 -39.87 -10.38 -11.85
CA ASN A 168 -39.06 -9.80 -10.78
C ASN A 168 -38.90 -10.75 -9.58
N ARG A 169 -37.66 -10.88 -9.09
CA ARG A 169 -37.30 -10.96 -7.67
C ARG A 169 -35.85 -10.50 -7.52
N LYS A 170 -35.66 -9.24 -7.11
CA LYS A 170 -34.38 -8.75 -6.58
C LYS A 170 -34.08 -9.57 -5.32
N SER A 171 -32.96 -10.31 -5.32
CA SER A 171 -32.43 -10.99 -4.14
C SER A 171 -31.64 -9.99 -3.31
N SER A 172 -32.11 -9.79 -2.08
CA SER A 172 -31.63 -8.91 -1.02
C SER A 172 -30.20 -9.19 -0.51
N ASP A 173 -29.53 -10.21 -1.04
CA ASP A 173 -28.31 -10.76 -0.42
C ASP A 173 -27.01 -10.16 -1.00
N ASN A 174 -27.03 -9.63 -2.23
CA ASN A 174 -25.87 -8.96 -2.85
C ASN A 174 -25.65 -7.53 -2.36
N GLU A 175 -26.70 -6.85 -1.88
CA GLU A 175 -26.55 -5.54 -1.23
C GLU A 175 -25.89 -5.68 0.15
N ASN A 176 -26.11 -6.80 0.84
CA ASN A 176 -25.52 -7.06 2.16
C ASN A 176 -24.01 -7.35 2.12
N ILE A 177 -23.50 -8.05 1.10
CA ILE A 177 -22.06 -8.39 1.01
C ILE A 177 -21.21 -7.15 0.65
N ASN A 178 -21.68 -6.32 -0.29
CA ASN A 178 -21.01 -5.05 -0.60
C ASN A 178 -21.08 -4.08 0.58
N ALA A 179 -22.18 -4.05 1.34
CA ALA A 179 -22.28 -3.28 2.57
C ALA A 179 -21.39 -3.82 3.72
N LEU A 180 -21.09 -5.12 3.73
CA LEU A 180 -20.15 -5.75 4.66
C LEU A 180 -18.69 -5.43 4.32
N ILE A 181 -18.31 -5.46 3.02
CA ILE A 181 -16.98 -5.06 2.55
C ILE A 181 -16.73 -3.56 2.75
N GLU A 182 -17.74 -2.70 2.51
CA GLU A 182 -17.67 -1.27 2.82
C GLU A 182 -17.50 -0.97 4.32
N LYS A 183 -17.85 -1.93 5.20
CA LYS A 183 -17.65 -1.84 6.66
C LYS A 183 -16.32 -2.41 7.13
N SER A 184 -15.54 -3.06 6.28
CA SER A 184 -14.32 -3.78 6.68
C SER A 184 -13.13 -3.51 5.75
N ALA A 185 -12.97 -2.26 5.31
CA ALA A 185 -11.81 -1.78 4.55
C ALA A 185 -11.46 -0.35 4.97
N HIS A 186 -10.19 0.04 4.78
CA HIS A 186 -9.74 1.43 4.95
C HIS A 186 -10.49 2.32 3.96
N LYS A 187 -10.87 3.54 4.36
CA LYS A 187 -11.57 4.46 3.45
C LYS A 187 -10.74 5.66 3.11
N LEU A 188 -10.64 5.95 1.81
CA LEU A 188 -10.04 7.17 1.31
C LEU A 188 -11.14 8.02 0.66
N HIS A 189 -11.56 9.08 1.36
CA HIS A 189 -12.56 10.03 0.89
C HIS A 189 -11.88 11.12 0.06
N ILE A 190 -12.14 11.14 -1.24
CA ILE A 190 -11.65 12.16 -2.16
C ILE A 190 -12.73 13.22 -2.34
N LEU A 191 -12.48 14.39 -1.75
CA LEU A 191 -13.33 15.57 -1.85
C LEU A 191 -13.01 16.34 -3.13
N LYS A 192 -14.06 16.74 -3.87
CA LYS A 192 -13.89 17.62 -5.04
C LYS A 192 -13.34 18.98 -4.61
N VAL A 193 -12.52 19.55 -5.50
CA VAL A 193 -11.99 20.92 -5.34
C VAL A 193 -13.13 21.90 -5.07
N SER A 194 -13.12 22.58 -3.92
CA SER A 194 -13.92 23.80 -3.74
C SER A 194 -13.11 25.03 -4.13
N ASP A 195 -13.78 26.09 -4.59
CA ASP A 195 -13.15 27.36 -4.98
C ASP A 195 -12.48 28.10 -3.81
N SER A 196 -12.62 27.58 -2.59
CA SER A 196 -12.00 28.11 -1.37
C SER A 196 -10.55 27.65 -1.15
N TYR A 197 -10.04 26.68 -1.91
CA TYR A 197 -8.68 26.13 -1.73
C TYR A 197 -7.71 26.63 -2.80
N PRO A 198 -6.42 26.76 -2.44
CA PRO A 198 -5.44 27.36 -3.32
C PRO A 198 -5.14 26.48 -4.52
N VAL A 199 -4.89 27.11 -5.66
CA VAL A 199 -4.30 26.43 -6.82
C VAL A 199 -2.78 26.61 -6.81
N ILE A 200 -2.07 25.67 -7.46
CA ILE A 200 -0.62 25.79 -7.67
C ILE A 200 -0.40 26.35 -9.08
N LYS A 201 0.06 27.60 -9.15
CA LYS A 201 0.49 28.28 -10.38
C LYS A 201 1.91 27.87 -10.71
N VAL A 202 2.14 27.33 -11.91
CA VAL A 202 3.46 26.86 -12.35
C VAL A 202 4.03 27.81 -13.40
N THR A 203 5.22 28.33 -13.14
CA THR A 203 5.96 29.18 -14.10
C THR A 203 6.74 28.34 -15.11
N GLU A 204 7.17 28.95 -16.22
CA GLU A 204 7.93 28.24 -17.25
C GLU A 204 9.39 27.97 -16.83
N ASP A 205 9.92 28.73 -15.87
CA ASP A 205 11.33 28.60 -15.44
C ASP A 205 11.63 27.28 -14.73
N VAL A 206 10.63 26.65 -14.08
CA VAL A 206 10.84 25.34 -13.43
C VAL A 206 11.14 24.23 -14.43
N LYS A 207 10.76 24.39 -15.71
CA LYS A 207 11.02 23.38 -16.75
C LYS A 207 12.51 23.09 -16.94
N LYS A 208 13.37 24.08 -16.68
CA LYS A 208 14.83 23.98 -16.83
C LYS A 208 15.49 23.11 -15.74
N VAL A 209 14.80 22.89 -14.61
CA VAL A 209 15.42 22.30 -13.42
C VAL A 209 14.62 21.16 -12.79
N ARG A 210 13.30 21.31 -12.65
CA ARG A 210 12.38 20.34 -12.03
C ARG A 210 10.95 20.64 -12.44
N ALA A 211 10.55 20.16 -13.62
CA ALA A 211 9.38 20.64 -14.34
C ALA A 211 8.02 20.28 -13.72
N HIS A 212 7.94 19.24 -12.89
CA HIS A 212 6.67 18.63 -12.49
C HIS A 212 6.40 18.83 -11.01
N ILE A 213 5.17 19.24 -10.68
CA ILE A 213 4.64 19.31 -9.32
C ILE A 213 3.20 18.78 -9.31
N LEU A 214 2.85 18.04 -8.26
CA LEU A 214 1.47 17.70 -7.90
C LEU A 214 1.32 17.89 -6.39
N GLY A 215 0.08 18.04 -5.92
CA GLY A 215 -0.20 18.06 -4.50
C GLY A 215 -1.64 17.71 -4.19
N CYS A 216 -1.91 17.50 -2.90
CA CYS A 216 -3.24 17.30 -2.33
C CYS A 216 -3.26 17.83 -0.89
N ILE A 217 -4.46 18.07 -0.35
CA ILE A 217 -4.66 18.45 1.05
C ILE A 217 -5.24 17.26 1.79
N VAL A 218 -4.67 16.91 2.93
CA VAL A 218 -5.17 15.86 3.80
C VAL A 218 -5.74 16.51 5.06
N LYS A 219 -7.00 16.20 5.38
CA LYS A 219 -7.76 16.85 6.46
C LYS A 219 -8.01 15.92 7.64
N ASN A 220 -8.45 16.52 8.74
CA ASN A 220 -8.87 15.84 9.97
C ASN A 220 -7.75 14.97 10.55
N LEU A 221 -6.52 15.46 10.48
CA LEU A 221 -5.37 14.74 10.97
C LEU A 221 -5.31 14.77 12.50
N VAL A 222 -5.12 13.59 13.10
CA VAL A 222 -4.93 13.43 14.54
C VAL A 222 -3.63 12.71 14.81
N PHE A 223 -2.59 13.46 15.17
CA PHE A 223 -1.29 12.91 15.51
C PHE A 223 -1.09 12.81 17.02
N THR A 224 -0.64 11.64 17.45
CA THR A 224 0.06 11.45 18.73
C THR A 224 1.57 11.59 18.50
N ASP A 225 2.36 11.81 19.55
CA ASP A 225 3.81 11.90 19.41
C ASP A 225 4.44 10.62 18.81
N GLU A 226 3.83 9.46 19.06
CA GLU A 226 4.28 8.19 18.49
C GLU A 226 3.94 8.08 16.99
N THR A 227 2.69 8.34 16.62
CA THR A 227 2.26 8.29 15.22
C THR A 227 2.95 9.37 14.39
N PHE A 228 3.22 10.56 14.97
CA PHE A 228 4.00 11.60 14.31
C PHE A 228 5.44 11.16 14.03
N LYS A 229 6.10 10.47 14.97
CA LYS A 229 7.44 9.90 14.72
C LYS A 229 7.42 8.87 13.60
N ARG A 230 6.42 7.97 13.59
CA ARG A 230 6.23 6.98 12.51
C ARG A 230 5.95 7.66 11.17
N PHE A 231 5.20 8.75 11.15
CA PHE A 231 4.94 9.57 9.97
C PHE A 231 6.23 10.19 9.39
N ILE A 232 7.12 10.73 10.23
CA ILE A 232 8.43 11.23 9.77
C ILE A 232 9.31 10.09 9.23
N GLN A 233 9.24 8.90 9.84
CA GLN A 233 9.94 7.71 9.36
C GLN A 233 9.40 7.24 8.00
N LEU A 234 8.08 7.28 7.80
CA LEU A 234 7.44 6.97 6.51
C LEU A 234 7.95 7.90 5.41
N GLN A 235 8.02 9.22 5.65
CA GLN A 235 8.57 10.16 4.68
C GLN A 235 10.01 9.80 4.30
N THR A 236 10.84 9.44 5.28
CA THR A 236 12.22 9.02 5.06
C THR A 236 12.30 7.73 4.23
N LYS A 237 11.46 6.73 4.57
CA LYS A 237 11.35 5.45 3.83
C LYS A 237 10.96 5.68 2.37
N LEU A 238 9.97 6.52 2.11
CA LEU A 238 9.53 6.84 0.74
C LEU A 238 10.60 7.60 -0.05
N HIS A 239 11.33 8.52 0.61
CA HIS A 239 12.46 9.22 0.00
C HIS A 239 13.59 8.28 -0.41
N GLU A 240 13.90 7.26 0.40
CA GLU A 240 14.94 6.28 0.10
C GLU A 240 14.51 5.21 -0.92
N GLY A 241 13.24 4.82 -0.91
CA GLY A 241 12.65 3.83 -1.81
C GLY A 241 12.12 4.45 -3.12
N ILE A 242 10.81 4.70 -3.19
CA ILE A 242 10.10 5.09 -4.41
C ILE A 242 10.56 6.42 -5.02
N CYS A 243 11.11 7.32 -4.22
CA CYS A 243 11.67 8.60 -4.70
C CYS A 243 13.12 8.49 -5.21
N GLU A 244 13.73 7.30 -5.17
CA GLU A 244 15.12 7.03 -5.56
C GLU A 244 16.12 8.00 -4.92
N LYS A 245 16.10 8.12 -3.59
CA LYS A 245 16.97 9.06 -2.84
C LYS A 245 16.80 10.51 -3.34
N ARG A 246 15.55 10.91 -3.50
CA ARG A 246 15.08 12.22 -4.00
C ARG A 246 15.38 12.55 -5.47
N ASN A 247 16.06 11.67 -6.21
CA ASN A 247 16.38 11.89 -7.62
C ASN A 247 15.11 11.88 -8.47
N ALA A 248 14.32 10.81 -8.35
CA ALA A 248 13.12 10.64 -9.14
C ALA A 248 12.01 11.61 -8.70
N ALA A 249 11.80 11.80 -7.40
CA ALA A 249 10.77 12.67 -6.86
C ALA A 249 11.14 13.21 -5.47
N THR A 250 10.53 14.31 -5.03
CA THR A 250 10.71 14.84 -3.67
C THR A 250 9.35 15.11 -3.09
N LEU A 251 9.00 14.33 -2.07
CA LEU A 251 7.82 14.52 -1.23
C LEU A 251 8.12 15.56 -0.15
N ALA A 252 7.22 16.51 0.03
CA ALA A 252 7.27 17.54 1.05
C ALA A 252 5.90 17.67 1.71
N THR A 253 5.89 17.92 3.01
CA THR A 253 4.68 18.02 3.84
C THR A 253 4.71 19.30 4.64
N HIS A 254 3.57 19.99 4.70
CA HIS A 254 3.42 21.32 5.26
C HIS A 254 2.17 21.37 6.13
N ASP A 255 2.28 22.07 7.26
CA ASP A 255 1.10 22.43 8.03
C ASP A 255 0.31 23.48 7.23
N PHE A 256 -0.87 23.09 6.74
CA PHE A 256 -1.67 23.93 5.85
C PHE A 256 -2.20 25.16 6.57
N ASP A 257 -2.48 25.06 7.88
CA ASP A 257 -3.03 26.17 8.66
C ASP A 257 -1.98 27.28 8.88
N LEU A 258 -0.69 26.98 8.67
CA LEU A 258 0.41 27.94 8.70
C LEU A 258 0.71 28.58 7.33
N ILE A 259 0.13 28.06 6.24
CA ILE A 259 0.30 28.64 4.91
C ILE A 259 -0.63 29.85 4.78
N VAL A 260 -0.10 30.97 4.29
CA VAL A 260 -0.90 32.16 4.00
C VAL A 260 -1.96 31.81 2.96
N SER A 261 -3.22 32.10 3.27
CA SER A 261 -4.35 31.81 2.38
C SER A 261 -4.20 32.52 1.03
N GLY A 262 -4.28 31.74 -0.04
CA GLY A 262 -4.18 32.21 -1.42
C GLY A 262 -3.36 31.26 -2.29
N ASP A 263 -3.30 31.54 -3.58
CA ASP A 263 -2.66 30.65 -4.55
C ASP A 263 -1.17 30.47 -4.28
N LEU A 264 -0.69 29.25 -4.49
CA LEU A 264 0.72 28.91 -4.38
C LEU A 264 1.40 29.09 -5.73
N THR A 265 2.66 29.51 -5.72
CA THR A 265 3.44 29.67 -6.95
C THR A 265 4.65 28.76 -6.94
N TYR A 266 4.67 27.79 -7.84
CA TYR A 266 5.84 26.94 -8.10
C TYR A 266 6.69 27.55 -9.21
N THR A 267 7.88 28.02 -8.85
CA THR A 267 8.77 28.77 -9.75
C THR A 267 10.24 28.38 -9.57
N ALA A 268 11.12 28.89 -10.42
CA ALA A 268 12.57 28.78 -10.23
C ALA A 268 13.19 30.18 -10.24
N LYS A 269 13.98 30.49 -9.20
CA LYS A 269 14.63 31.80 -9.02
C LYS A 269 16.14 31.64 -8.94
N SER A 270 16.87 32.74 -9.10
CA SER A 270 18.32 32.75 -8.87
C SER A 270 18.63 32.37 -7.41
N PRO A 271 19.73 31.63 -7.14
CA PRO A 271 20.11 31.25 -5.77
C PRO A 271 20.16 32.41 -4.77
N ASN A 272 20.48 33.63 -5.21
CA ASN A 272 20.57 34.82 -4.34
C ASN A 272 19.20 35.47 -4.04
N GLU A 273 18.19 35.18 -4.86
CA GLU A 273 16.84 35.76 -4.74
C GLU A 273 15.93 34.94 -3.82
N ILE A 274 16.21 33.65 -3.69
CA ILE A 274 15.46 32.75 -2.82
C ILE A 274 15.85 33.06 -1.38
N LYS A 275 14.89 33.44 -0.55
CA LYS A 275 15.06 33.59 0.90
C LYS A 275 14.18 32.59 1.62
N ILE A 276 14.80 31.69 2.38
CA ILE A 276 14.11 30.63 3.11
C ILE A 276 14.62 30.58 4.55
N LYS A 277 13.75 30.24 5.50
CA LYS A 277 14.12 29.84 6.86
C LYS A 277 14.10 28.31 6.92
N PRO A 278 15.23 27.60 6.74
CA PRO A 278 15.24 26.15 6.66
C PRO A 278 14.79 25.51 7.97
N LEU A 279 14.24 24.30 7.87
CA LEU A 279 13.88 23.50 9.05
C LEU A 279 15.03 23.41 10.06
N MET A 280 14.69 23.57 11.34
CA MET A 280 15.63 23.50 12.47
C MET A 280 16.71 24.60 12.47
N ARG A 281 16.51 25.69 11.71
CA ARG A 281 17.40 26.86 11.72
C ARG A 281 16.61 28.12 12.06
N SER A 282 17.21 29.00 12.86
CA SER A 282 16.59 30.25 13.29
C SER A 282 16.73 31.39 12.28
N LYS A 283 17.80 31.37 11.48
CA LYS A 283 18.12 32.43 10.51
C LYS A 283 17.50 32.17 9.14
N ILE A 284 17.20 33.26 8.44
CA ILE A 284 16.85 33.24 7.01
C ILE A 284 18.16 33.18 6.22
N TYR A 285 18.19 32.35 5.19
CA TYR A 285 19.32 32.18 4.29
C TYR A 285 18.88 32.45 2.86
N THR A 286 19.81 32.97 2.06
CA THR A 286 19.63 32.86 0.61
C THR A 286 19.83 31.41 0.16
N GLY A 287 19.30 31.05 -1.01
CA GLY A 287 19.54 29.73 -1.61
C GLY A 287 21.03 29.44 -1.81
N ALA A 288 21.82 30.44 -2.20
CA ALA A 288 23.28 30.33 -2.35
C ALA A 288 23.98 30.12 -1.01
N GLU A 289 23.67 30.94 0.01
CA GLU A 289 24.24 30.84 1.35
C GLU A 289 23.92 29.48 1.98
N LEU A 290 22.66 29.04 1.87
CA LEU A 290 22.23 27.75 2.39
C LEU A 290 22.99 26.61 1.72
N PHE A 291 23.10 26.64 0.39
CA PHE A 291 23.83 25.62 -0.36
C PHE A 291 25.30 25.54 0.07
N GLN A 292 25.98 26.69 0.14
CA GLN A 292 27.38 26.76 0.54
C GLN A 292 27.61 26.30 1.99
N GLN A 293 26.71 26.68 2.90
CA GLN A 293 26.80 26.24 4.29
C GLN A 293 26.61 24.73 4.41
N LEU A 294 25.62 24.17 3.71
CA LEU A 294 25.39 22.73 3.70
C LEU A 294 26.56 21.96 3.09
N GLN A 295 27.21 22.49 2.05
CA GLN A 295 28.41 21.89 1.46
C GLN A 295 29.58 21.90 2.45
N THR A 296 29.78 23.01 3.16
CA THR A 296 30.81 23.13 4.20
C THR A 296 30.58 22.16 5.35
N GLU A 297 29.33 22.02 5.81
CA GLU A 297 28.94 21.05 6.84
C GLU A 297 29.17 19.61 6.38
N ALA A 298 28.83 19.30 5.12
CA ALA A 298 29.06 17.99 4.51
C ALA A 298 30.55 17.62 4.49
N ASP A 299 31.42 18.57 4.12
CA ASP A 299 32.87 18.38 4.08
C ASP A 299 33.49 18.26 5.46
N ASN A 300 33.01 19.02 6.44
CA ASN A 300 33.46 18.91 7.83
C ASN A 300 33.10 17.54 8.42
N LEU A 301 31.86 17.07 8.20
CA LEU A 301 31.44 15.73 8.63
C LEU A 301 32.24 14.62 7.96
N ARG A 302 32.61 14.80 6.68
CA ARG A 302 33.49 13.87 5.94
C ARG A 302 34.87 13.79 6.57
N LYS A 303 35.46 14.95 6.93
CA LYS A 303 36.77 15.04 7.60
C LYS A 303 36.74 14.40 8.98
N GLU A 304 35.72 14.69 9.79
CA GLU A 304 35.57 14.15 11.15
C GLU A 304 35.38 12.63 11.15
N LYS A 305 34.47 12.11 10.32
CA LYS A 305 34.12 10.69 10.32
C LYS A 305 35.06 9.80 9.52
N LYS A 306 36.04 10.38 8.80
CA LYS A 306 36.95 9.68 7.85
C LYS A 306 36.21 8.73 6.89
N ARG A 307 34.97 9.07 6.53
CA ARG A 307 34.08 8.26 5.68
C ARG A 307 33.69 9.07 4.46
N ASN A 308 33.70 8.45 3.28
CA ASN A 308 33.24 9.08 2.04
C ASN A 308 31.70 9.09 1.88
N VAL A 309 30.94 8.84 2.95
CA VAL A 309 29.47 8.71 2.88
C VAL A 309 28.82 9.89 3.59
N TYR A 310 28.08 10.69 2.83
CA TYR A 310 27.28 11.81 3.33
C TYR A 310 26.03 11.30 4.07
N SER A 311 25.62 11.97 5.15
CA SER A 311 24.41 11.64 5.92
C SER A 311 23.37 12.76 5.84
N GLY A 312 22.09 12.41 5.93
CA GLY A 312 21.01 13.40 5.96
C GLY A 312 20.83 14.15 4.63
N ILE A 313 20.57 15.47 4.73
CA ILE A 313 20.29 16.34 3.57
C ILE A 313 21.50 16.57 2.67
N HIS A 314 22.73 16.43 3.20
CA HIS A 314 23.97 16.62 2.45
C HIS A 314 24.11 15.63 1.28
N LYS A 315 23.44 14.48 1.37
CA LYS A 315 23.38 13.48 0.30
C LYS A 315 22.81 14.04 -1.00
N TYR A 316 21.99 15.08 -0.96
CA TYR A 316 21.17 15.53 -2.09
C TYR A 316 21.65 16.85 -2.71
N LEU A 317 22.72 17.44 -2.18
CA LEU A 317 23.23 18.74 -2.66
C LEU A 317 23.64 18.70 -4.13
N TYR A 318 24.21 17.58 -4.58
CA TYR A 318 24.63 17.41 -5.98
C TYR A 318 23.47 17.60 -6.99
N LEU A 319 22.20 17.47 -6.57
CA LEU A 319 21.04 17.67 -7.44
C LEU A 319 20.83 19.14 -7.85
N LEU A 320 21.43 20.08 -7.13
CA LEU A 320 21.42 21.51 -7.43
C LEU A 320 22.76 22.02 -7.98
N GLU A 321 23.81 21.20 -7.92
CA GLU A 321 25.15 21.61 -8.33
C GLU A 321 25.19 21.98 -9.83
N GLY A 322 25.75 23.15 -10.14
CA GLY A 322 25.89 23.65 -11.51
C GLY A 322 24.61 24.24 -12.13
N LYS A 323 23.49 24.34 -11.40
CA LYS A 323 22.25 24.94 -11.92
C LYS A 323 22.23 26.45 -11.70
N SER A 324 21.80 27.20 -12.73
CA SER A 324 21.71 28.67 -12.69
C SER A 324 20.49 29.20 -11.92
N VAL A 325 19.46 28.38 -11.77
CA VAL A 325 18.23 28.69 -11.01
C VAL A 325 17.88 27.49 -10.14
N TYR A 326 17.21 27.74 -9.01
CA TYR A 326 16.73 26.68 -8.13
C TYR A 326 15.20 26.73 -7.99
N PRO A 327 14.52 25.58 -7.95
CA PRO A 327 13.08 25.55 -7.81
C PRO A 327 12.66 25.89 -6.37
N CYS A 328 11.56 26.61 -6.23
CA CYS A 328 10.96 26.95 -4.95
C CYS A 328 9.42 27.00 -5.06
N LEU A 329 8.76 26.72 -3.94
CA LEU A 329 7.32 26.92 -3.78
C LEU A 329 7.09 28.13 -2.88
N LEU A 330 6.27 29.05 -3.37
CA LEU A 330 5.94 30.31 -2.72
C LEU A 330 4.48 30.29 -2.26
N ASP A 331 4.21 30.91 -1.11
CA ASP A 331 2.86 31.24 -0.67
C ASP A 331 2.34 32.52 -1.36
N ALA A 332 1.12 32.94 -1.01
CA ALA A 332 0.48 34.13 -1.56
C ALA A 332 1.21 35.46 -1.23
N ASN A 333 2.14 35.45 -0.26
CA ASN A 333 2.97 36.60 0.13
C ASN A 333 4.39 36.50 -0.43
N ASP A 334 4.62 35.66 -1.45
CA ASP A 334 5.94 35.41 -2.04
C ASP A 334 6.99 34.85 -1.04
N GLN A 335 6.56 34.28 0.09
CA GLN A 335 7.46 33.61 1.02
C GLN A 335 7.75 32.18 0.58
N VAL A 336 9.02 31.78 0.65
CA VAL A 336 9.44 30.43 0.28
C VAL A 336 9.04 29.44 1.38
N ILE A 337 8.07 28.58 1.07
CA ILE A 337 7.60 27.52 1.97
C ILE A 337 8.34 26.19 1.71
N SER A 338 8.79 25.95 0.47
CA SER A 338 9.49 24.71 0.08
C SER A 338 10.65 25.00 -0.86
N PHE A 339 11.79 24.30 -0.65
CA PHE A 339 12.98 24.40 -1.49
C PHE A 339 13.44 23.00 -1.97
N PRO A 340 12.73 22.41 -2.96
CA PRO A 340 13.06 21.09 -3.48
C PRO A 340 14.41 21.05 -4.22
N PRO A 341 15.16 19.93 -4.17
CA PRO A 341 14.90 18.70 -3.42
C PRO A 341 15.49 18.73 -1.98
N ILE A 342 15.86 19.89 -1.45
CA ILE A 342 16.71 20.02 -0.26
C ILE A 342 15.88 20.01 1.03
N THR A 343 15.02 21.00 1.24
CA THR A 343 14.35 21.19 2.53
C THR A 343 13.07 22.01 2.42
N ASN A 344 12.18 21.80 3.37
CA ASN A 344 11.03 22.67 3.61
C ASN A 344 11.46 23.85 4.49
N SER A 345 10.59 24.85 4.56
CA SER A 345 10.74 26.02 5.43
C SER A 345 10.17 25.73 6.82
N ASP A 346 10.77 26.31 7.85
CA ASP A 346 10.36 26.17 9.25
C ASP A 346 9.01 26.87 9.53
N ILE A 347 8.60 27.80 8.67
CA ILE A 347 7.34 28.54 8.78
C ILE A 347 6.10 27.65 8.62
N THR A 348 6.20 26.57 7.83
CA THR A 348 5.09 25.63 7.55
C THR A 348 5.38 24.26 8.14
N LYS A 349 6.15 24.21 9.22
CA LYS A 349 6.62 22.96 9.80
C LYS A 349 5.47 22.18 10.44
N MET A 350 5.32 20.93 10.00
CA MET A 350 4.42 19.95 10.62
C MET A 350 4.76 19.72 12.10
N SER A 351 3.73 19.53 12.92
CA SER A 351 3.86 19.11 14.31
C SER A 351 2.77 18.10 14.68
N SER A 352 2.79 17.58 15.91
CA SER A 352 1.70 16.72 16.42
C SER A 352 0.36 17.46 16.57
N SER A 353 0.35 18.80 16.55
CA SER A 353 -0.89 19.58 16.58
C SER A 353 -1.50 19.86 15.20
N THR A 354 -0.82 19.48 14.11
CA THR A 354 -1.28 19.76 12.75
C THR A 354 -2.55 18.96 12.44
N LYS A 355 -3.61 19.66 12.01
CA LYS A 355 -4.90 19.06 11.64
C LYS A 355 -5.12 18.96 10.14
N THR A 356 -4.50 19.86 9.39
CA THR A 356 -4.60 19.89 7.93
C THR A 356 -3.20 19.92 7.35
N MET A 357 -2.89 18.97 6.47
CA MET A 357 -1.59 18.85 5.85
C MET A 357 -1.70 19.13 4.35
N PHE A 358 -0.88 20.05 3.86
CA PHE A 358 -0.62 20.18 2.45
C PHE A 358 0.58 19.30 2.07
N VAL A 359 0.40 18.50 1.03
CA VAL A 359 1.40 17.56 0.54
C VAL A 359 1.72 17.92 -0.89
N GLU A 360 2.99 18.17 -1.19
CA GLU A 360 3.46 18.29 -2.56
C GLU A 360 4.52 17.25 -2.92
N VAL A 361 4.50 16.84 -4.19
CA VAL A 361 5.55 16.04 -4.79
C VAL A 361 6.06 16.71 -6.05
N THR A 362 7.37 16.97 -6.08
CA THR A 362 8.05 17.52 -7.24
C THR A 362 8.93 16.48 -7.91
N SER A 363 9.05 16.50 -9.24
CA SER A 363 9.90 15.58 -10.02
C SER A 363 10.58 16.29 -11.18
N ALA A 364 11.80 15.84 -11.50
CA ALA A 364 12.51 16.24 -12.71
C ALA A 364 12.22 15.32 -13.91
N LEU A 365 11.61 14.15 -13.69
CA LEU A 365 11.44 13.11 -14.70
C LEU A 365 10.11 13.25 -15.45
N ASN A 366 8.99 13.12 -14.74
CA ASN A 366 7.64 13.20 -15.30
C ASN A 366 6.59 13.30 -14.20
N THR A 367 5.37 13.72 -14.58
CA THR A 367 4.22 13.81 -13.67
C THR A 367 3.76 12.44 -13.14
N GLN A 368 3.97 11.34 -13.88
CA GLN A 368 3.56 10.00 -13.44
C GLN A 368 4.33 9.54 -12.19
N THR A 369 5.62 9.89 -12.09
CA THR A 369 6.40 9.65 -10.87
C THR A 369 5.82 10.39 -9.68
N CYS A 370 5.40 11.66 -9.85
CA CYS A 370 4.72 12.39 -8.78
C CYS A 370 3.44 11.69 -8.32
N LYS A 371 2.61 11.21 -9.26
CA LYS A 371 1.38 10.47 -8.97
C LYS A 371 1.66 9.21 -8.17
N LYS A 372 2.59 8.37 -8.63
CA LYS A 372 2.97 7.13 -7.94
C LYS A 372 3.41 7.37 -6.50
N VAL A 373 4.20 8.43 -6.26
CA VAL A 373 4.66 8.77 -4.91
C VAL A 373 3.52 9.26 -4.03
N LEU A 374 2.62 10.09 -4.56
CA LEU A 374 1.44 10.55 -3.81
C LEU A 374 0.47 9.39 -3.52
N ASP A 375 0.22 8.50 -4.48
CA ASP A 375 -0.65 7.34 -4.32
C ASP A 375 -0.13 6.43 -3.20
N GLU A 376 1.18 6.10 -3.25
CA GLU A 376 1.85 5.28 -2.24
C GLU A 376 1.90 5.98 -0.87
N PHE A 377 2.11 7.30 -0.85
CA PHE A 377 2.08 8.07 0.39
C PHE A 377 0.70 8.01 1.06
N LEU A 378 -0.38 8.26 0.30
CA LEU A 378 -1.75 8.19 0.82
C LEU A 378 -2.12 6.77 1.28
N ARG A 379 -1.68 5.75 0.52
CA ARG A 379 -1.84 4.33 0.88
C ARG A 379 -1.21 4.02 2.23
N GLU A 380 0.07 4.31 2.39
CA GLU A 380 0.79 4.02 3.63
C GLU A 380 0.24 4.86 4.80
N LEU A 381 -0.23 6.09 4.54
CA LEU A 381 -0.84 6.95 5.57
C LEU A 381 -2.11 6.31 6.15
N VAL A 382 -3.03 5.84 5.30
CA VAL A 382 -4.29 5.22 5.75
C VAL A 382 -4.10 3.81 6.30
N VAL A 383 -3.25 2.99 5.69
CA VAL A 383 -2.99 1.60 6.15
C VAL A 383 -2.32 1.59 7.52
N GLN A 384 -1.36 2.49 7.75
CA GLN A 384 -0.69 2.61 9.04
C GLN A 384 -1.49 3.43 10.07
N GLY A 385 -2.66 3.97 9.70
CA GLY A 385 -3.49 4.79 10.58
C GLY A 385 -2.82 6.09 11.04
N LEU A 386 -1.92 6.63 10.22
CA LEU A 386 -1.13 7.80 10.58
C LEU A 386 -1.97 9.07 10.40
N GLY A 387 -2.29 9.73 11.51
CA GLY A 387 -3.10 10.93 11.47
C GLY A 387 -4.59 10.66 11.29
N CYS A 388 -5.08 9.42 11.44
CA CYS A 388 -6.53 9.16 11.38
C CYS A 388 -7.15 9.29 12.78
N GLU A 389 -8.42 9.70 12.87
CA GLU A 389 -9.15 9.63 14.14
C GLU A 389 -9.17 8.19 14.65
N ALA A 390 -8.96 8.00 15.95
CA ALA A 390 -9.04 6.68 16.57
C ALA A 390 -10.47 6.17 16.43
N SER A 391 -10.68 5.22 15.53
CA SER A 391 -11.89 4.41 15.53
C SER A 391 -12.01 3.74 16.91
N THR A 392 -13.19 3.82 17.51
CA THR A 392 -13.53 3.08 18.73
C THR A 392 -13.01 1.65 18.62
N THR A 393 -12.50 1.12 19.74
CA THR A 393 -11.68 -0.10 19.96
C THR A 393 -12.06 -1.41 19.26
N GLU A 394 -13.07 -1.41 18.39
CA GLU A 394 -13.57 -2.55 17.60
C GLU A 394 -13.29 -2.43 16.08
N ASN A 395 -12.93 -1.26 15.54
CA ASN A 395 -12.72 -1.08 14.09
C ASN A 395 -11.22 -0.95 13.73
N LYS A 396 -10.65 -1.97 13.09
CA LYS A 396 -9.26 -2.00 12.56
C LYS A 396 -9.02 -1.12 11.32
N PHE A 397 -10.04 -0.42 10.82
CA PHE A 397 -9.99 0.33 9.57
C PHE A 397 -9.96 1.82 9.82
N HIS A 398 -9.09 2.50 9.08
CA HIS A 398 -8.87 3.94 9.19
C HIS A 398 -9.51 4.67 8.02
N GLU A 399 -9.94 5.90 8.27
CA GLU A 399 -10.53 6.78 7.27
C GLU A 399 -9.65 8.02 7.07
N LEU A 400 -9.45 8.42 5.82
CA LEU A 400 -8.64 9.56 5.45
C LEU A 400 -9.38 10.46 4.46
N HIS A 401 -9.41 11.76 4.74
CA HIS A 401 -10.05 12.76 3.87
C HIS A 401 -8.99 13.51 3.08
N VAL A 402 -9.08 13.41 1.75
CA VAL A 402 -8.15 14.03 0.81
C VAL A 402 -8.90 14.96 -0.11
N GLU A 403 -8.46 16.20 -0.18
CA GLU A 403 -8.98 17.18 -1.11
C GLU A 403 -8.02 17.40 -2.28
N GLN A 404 -8.64 17.55 -3.46
CA GLN A 404 -7.94 17.76 -4.71
C GLN A 404 -7.31 19.16 -4.79
N ILE A 405 -6.14 19.24 -5.42
CA ILE A 405 -5.51 20.53 -5.78
C ILE A 405 -5.34 20.62 -7.29
N LYS A 406 -5.67 21.79 -7.84
CA LYS A 406 -5.48 22.12 -9.26
C LYS A 406 -4.09 22.72 -9.46
N ILE A 407 -3.43 22.28 -10.53
CA ILE A 407 -2.19 22.85 -11.04
C ILE A 407 -2.57 23.62 -12.30
N VAL A 408 -2.24 24.91 -12.33
CA VAL A 408 -2.57 25.83 -13.41
C VAL A 408 -1.32 26.52 -13.95
N ASP A 409 -1.35 27.01 -15.18
CA ASP A 409 -0.36 28.00 -15.64
C ASP A 409 -0.67 29.41 -15.09
N LEU A 410 0.16 30.39 -15.46
CA LEU A 410 -0.01 31.79 -15.08
C LEU A 410 -1.27 32.44 -15.69
N GLU A 411 -1.81 31.86 -16.77
CA GLU A 411 -3.03 32.31 -17.45
C GLU A 411 -4.29 31.69 -16.82
N GLY A 412 -4.13 30.76 -15.88
CA GLY A 412 -5.21 30.04 -15.21
C GLY A 412 -5.69 28.78 -15.93
N ASN A 413 -5.04 28.36 -17.02
CA ASN A 413 -5.39 27.11 -17.70
C ASN A 413 -4.95 25.91 -16.85
N MET A 414 -5.86 24.96 -16.66
CA MET A 414 -5.59 23.75 -15.90
C MET A 414 -4.60 22.84 -16.62
N LYS A 415 -3.46 22.54 -15.97
CA LYS A 415 -2.49 21.53 -16.44
C LYS A 415 -2.77 20.14 -15.87
N SER A 416 -3.08 20.07 -14.58
CA SER A 416 -3.40 18.82 -13.91
C SER A 416 -4.21 19.05 -12.64
N VAL A 417 -4.80 17.99 -12.12
CA VAL A 417 -5.48 17.95 -10.82
C VAL A 417 -5.15 16.61 -10.18
N TYR A 418 -4.92 16.61 -8.87
CA TYR A 418 -4.64 15.38 -8.14
C TYR A 418 -5.35 15.40 -6.77
N PRO A 419 -5.95 14.28 -6.30
CA PRO A 419 -6.12 13.02 -7.03
C PRO A 419 -7.24 13.10 -8.08
N SER A 420 -6.98 12.77 -9.34
CA SER A 420 -8.02 12.71 -10.39
C SER A 420 -8.76 11.36 -10.40
N ARG A 421 -9.70 11.17 -11.34
CA ARG A 421 -10.46 9.91 -11.46
C ARG A 421 -9.60 8.66 -11.75
N THR A 422 -8.40 8.84 -12.28
CA THR A 422 -7.48 7.74 -12.58
C THR A 422 -6.41 7.55 -11.50
N ASP A 423 -6.39 8.40 -10.48
CA ASP A 423 -5.38 8.39 -9.42
C ASP A 423 -5.95 7.80 -8.13
N ALA A 424 -5.09 7.43 -7.17
CA ALA A 424 -5.46 6.69 -5.97
C ALA A 424 -6.32 5.45 -6.30
N VAL A 425 -5.88 4.65 -7.27
CA VAL A 425 -6.51 3.36 -7.60
C VAL A 425 -5.61 2.27 -7.04
N TYR A 426 -6.08 1.60 -6.00
CA TYR A 426 -5.35 0.53 -5.32
C TYR A 426 -5.88 -0.83 -5.79
N GLU A 427 -4.98 -1.73 -6.17
CA GLU A 427 -5.33 -3.11 -6.60
C GLU A 427 -5.66 -4.01 -5.40
N ASP A 428 -5.22 -3.62 -4.21
CA ASP A 428 -5.47 -4.31 -2.94
C ASP A 428 -6.90 -3.98 -2.45
N GLN A 429 -7.69 -4.99 -2.06
CA GLN A 429 -9.07 -4.80 -1.53
C GLN A 429 -9.12 -4.11 -0.16
N ASP A 430 -7.96 -3.74 0.40
CA ASP A 430 -7.84 -3.16 1.74
C ASP A 430 -8.25 -1.67 1.80
N ILE A 431 -8.29 -0.96 0.66
CA ILE A 431 -8.66 0.46 0.60
C ILE A 431 -9.83 0.68 -0.36
N VAL A 432 -10.95 1.17 0.17
CA VAL A 432 -12.10 1.64 -0.60
C VAL A 432 -11.97 3.15 -0.81
N VAL A 433 -11.95 3.56 -2.07
CA VAL A 433 -11.85 4.98 -2.46
C VAL A 433 -13.24 5.53 -2.76
N VAL A 434 -13.70 6.43 -1.90
CA VAL A 434 -15.00 7.10 -2.02
C VAL A 434 -14.76 8.48 -2.65
N ARG A 435 -15.50 8.83 -3.69
CA ARG A 435 -15.32 10.11 -4.40
C ARG A 435 -16.63 10.88 -4.44
N ASP A 436 -16.58 12.16 -4.06
CA ASP A 436 -17.73 13.08 -4.10
C ASP A 436 -18.01 13.65 -5.49
#